data_AF-A0AAD9XF67-F1
#
_entry.id   AF-A0AAD9XF67-F1
#
_cell.length_a   1.000
_cell.length_b   1.000
_cell.length_c   1.000
_cell.angle_alpha   90.00
_cell.angle_beta   90.00
_cell.angle_gamma   90.00
#
_symmetry.space_group_name_H-M   'P 1'
#
loop_
_entity.id
_entity.type
_entity.pdbx_description
1 polymer ?
#
loop_
_entity_poly.entity_id
_entity_poly.type
_entity_poly.pdbx_seq_one_letter_code
_entity_poly.pdbx_strand_id
1 'polypeptide(L)'
;MLRLLVLVLFLEISVSEIIFEERFEDGWHSRWVKSDWKRAEGKAGSFKHTAGKWSGDPDDKGIQTAVDAKHLCHICKDSGVQQQRQNLGPPVFYKV
;
A
#
# COMPACT_ATOMS: atom_id res chain seq x y z
N MET A 1 41.24 19.97 -5.81
CA MET A 1 41.00 19.32 -4.50
C MET A 1 39.63 19.69 -3.94
N LEU A 2 39.32 20.96 -3.66
CA LEU A 2 38.00 21.39 -3.12
C LEU A 2 36.80 21.00 -4.01
N ARG A 3 36.90 21.15 -5.34
CA ARG A 3 35.84 20.73 -6.27
C ARG A 3 35.50 19.24 -6.21
N LEU A 4 36.51 18.38 -6.01
CA LEU A 4 36.31 16.94 -5.92
C LEU A 4 35.58 16.58 -4.63
N LEU A 5 35.95 17.23 -3.52
CA LEU A 5 35.28 17.08 -2.22
C LEU A 5 33.80 17.46 -2.30
N VAL A 6 33.50 18.60 -2.95
CA VAL A 6 32.12 19.06 -3.14
C VAL A 6 31.29 18.05 -3.94
N LEU A 7 31.83 17.48 -5.01
CA LEU A 7 31.13 16.47 -5.81
C LEU A 7 30.83 15.18 -5.03
N VAL A 8 31.76 14.74 -4.17
CA VAL A 8 31.56 13.55 -3.31
C VAL A 8 30.44 13.78 -2.29
N LEU A 9 30.37 14.97 -1.70
CA LEU A 9 29.30 15.33 -0.74
C LEU A 9 27.91 15.34 -1.38
N PHE A 10 27.79 15.72 -2.66
CA PHE A 10 26.51 15.70 -3.37
C PHE A 10 26.03 14.29 -3.74
N LEU A 11 26.94 13.33 -3.91
CA LEU A 11 26.58 11.95 -4.25
C LEU A 11 25.86 11.25 -3.10
N GLU A 12 26.26 11.49 -1.85
CA GLU A 12 25.62 10.89 -0.68
C GLU A 12 24.17 11.35 -0.49
N ILE A 13 23.89 12.62 -0.81
CA ILE A 13 22.53 13.21 -0.71
C ILE A 13 21.59 12.64 -1.78
N SER A 14 22.12 12.05 -2.84
CA SER A 14 21.34 11.46 -3.93
C SER A 14 20.93 10.00 -3.70
N VAL A 15 21.35 9.38 -2.60
CA VAL A 15 20.97 8.00 -2.27
C VAL A 15 19.56 7.97 -1.68
N SER A 16 18.68 7.17 -2.28
CA SER A 16 17.33 6.92 -1.77
C SER A 16 17.11 5.42 -1.65
N GLU A 17 16.60 4.99 -0.50
CA GLU A 17 16.17 3.62 -0.28
C GLU A 17 14.70 3.47 -0.66
N ILE A 18 14.35 2.39 -1.36
CA ILE A 18 12.96 2.01 -1.65
C ILE A 18 12.46 1.22 -0.45
N ILE A 19 11.78 1.90 0.46
CA ILE A 19 11.22 1.28 1.69
C ILE A 19 9.93 0.49 1.42
N PHE A 20 9.24 0.77 0.32
CA PHE A 20 8.05 0.03 -0.11
C PHE A 20 7.76 0.33 -1.59
N GLU A 21 7.48 -0.71 -2.36
CA GLU A 21 7.00 -0.61 -3.74
C GLU A 21 5.93 -1.69 -3.95
N GLU A 22 4.81 -1.32 -4.56
CA GLU A 22 3.77 -2.26 -4.94
C GLU A 22 3.28 -1.95 -6.35
N ARG A 23 3.39 -2.95 -7.22
CA ARG A 23 2.96 -2.89 -8.61
C ARG A 23 1.66 -3.65 -8.86
N PHE A 24 1.13 -4.30 -7.83
CA PHE A 24 -0.10 -5.09 -7.85
C PHE A 24 -0.08 -6.27 -8.83
N GLU A 25 1.11 -6.74 -9.21
CA GLU A 25 1.28 -7.97 -9.99
C GLU A 25 0.57 -9.17 -9.36
N ASP A 26 0.44 -10.24 -10.14
CA ASP A 26 -0.19 -11.48 -9.69
C ASP A 26 0.37 -11.95 -8.32
N GLY A 27 -0.55 -12.39 -7.45
CA GLY A 27 -0.22 -12.79 -6.08
C GLY A 27 -0.17 -11.65 -5.06
N TRP A 28 -0.52 -10.41 -5.43
CA TRP A 28 -0.60 -9.27 -4.50
C TRP A 28 -1.42 -9.54 -3.24
N HIS A 29 -2.48 -10.36 -3.32
CA HIS A 29 -3.31 -10.75 -2.17
C HIS A 29 -2.53 -11.33 -0.99
N SER A 30 -1.37 -11.97 -1.24
CA SER A 30 -0.53 -12.51 -0.16
C SER A 30 0.11 -11.41 0.70
N ARG A 31 0.46 -10.28 0.06
CA ARG A 31 1.11 -9.10 0.64
C ARG A 31 0.12 -8.16 1.32
N TRP A 32 -1.19 -8.31 1.12
CA TRP A 32 -2.20 -7.42 1.67
C TRP A 32 -3.18 -8.16 2.60
N VAL A 33 -3.48 -7.57 3.76
CA VAL A 33 -4.55 -8.02 4.68
C VAL A 33 -5.78 -7.17 4.44
N LYS A 34 -6.92 -7.81 4.22
CA LYS A 34 -8.22 -7.16 4.29
C LYS A 34 -8.64 -7.02 5.75
N SER A 35 -8.96 -5.81 6.19
CA SER A 35 -9.45 -5.58 7.54
C SER A 35 -10.86 -6.14 7.74
N ASP A 36 -11.10 -6.74 8.91
CA ASP A 36 -12.42 -7.16 9.37
C ASP A 36 -13.27 -5.98 9.91
N TRP A 37 -12.70 -4.78 9.98
CA TRP A 37 -13.41 -3.60 10.46
C TRP A 37 -14.64 -3.31 9.60
N LYS A 38 -15.78 -3.04 10.23
CA LYS A 38 -17.10 -2.84 9.60
C LYS A 38 -17.67 -4.03 8.82
N ARG A 39 -17.04 -5.22 8.90
CA ARG A 39 -17.56 -6.46 8.29
C ARG A 39 -18.89 -6.88 8.91
N ALA A 40 -19.00 -6.84 10.24
CA ALA A 40 -20.21 -7.22 10.97
C ALA A 40 -21.42 -6.30 10.66
N GLU A 41 -21.16 -5.01 10.36
CA GLU A 41 -22.19 -4.04 9.98
C GLU A 41 -22.59 -4.13 8.49
N GLY A 42 -21.99 -5.03 7.71
CA GLY A 42 -22.20 -5.13 6.26
C GLY A 42 -21.71 -3.90 5.48
N LYS A 43 -20.90 -3.03 6.10
CA LYS A 43 -20.41 -1.77 5.52
C LYS A 43 -18.98 -1.86 4.99
N ALA A 44 -18.33 -3.00 5.15
CA ALA A 44 -17.02 -3.27 4.54
C ALA A 44 -17.13 -3.42 3.03
N GLY A 45 -16.31 -2.67 2.30
CA GLY A 45 -16.22 -2.74 0.84
C GLY A 45 -15.27 -3.84 0.35
N SER A 46 -15.13 -3.92 -0.96
CA SER A 46 -14.15 -4.78 -1.62
C SER A 46 -13.38 -4.00 -2.66
N PHE A 47 -12.17 -4.47 -2.91
CA PHE A 47 -11.31 -3.98 -3.97
C PHE A 47 -11.34 -4.96 -5.15
N LYS A 48 -11.16 -4.42 -6.35
CA LYS A 48 -11.00 -5.15 -7.59
C LYS A 48 -9.59 -4.92 -8.12
N HIS A 49 -8.97 -5.98 -8.63
CA HIS A 49 -7.70 -5.91 -9.35
C HIS A 49 -7.96 -5.67 -10.84
N THR A 50 -7.64 -4.49 -11.37
CA THR A 50 -8.00 -4.10 -12.75
C THR A 50 -7.19 -2.90 -13.25
N ALA A 51 -6.96 -2.83 -14.56
CA ALA A 51 -6.39 -1.64 -15.23
C ALA A 51 -7.45 -0.57 -15.58
N GLY A 52 -8.74 -0.86 -15.33
CA GLY A 52 -9.84 0.04 -15.66
C GLY A 52 -10.32 -0.11 -17.11
N LYS A 53 -11.21 0.79 -17.55
CA LYS A 53 -11.82 0.75 -18.88
C LYS A 53 -10.90 1.30 -19.98
N TRP A 54 -10.02 2.22 -19.63
CA TRP A 54 -9.15 2.93 -20.55
C TRP A 54 -7.73 2.93 -19.97
N SER A 55 -6.99 1.85 -20.21
CA SER A 55 -5.60 1.73 -19.78
C SER A 55 -4.65 1.91 -20.96
N GLY A 56 -3.43 2.41 -20.68
CA GLY A 56 -2.35 2.47 -21.67
C GLY A 56 -1.80 1.07 -21.95
N ASP A 57 -1.65 0.26 -20.90
CA ASP A 57 -1.36 -1.17 -20.95
C ASP A 57 -2.46 -1.96 -20.18
N PRO A 58 -3.03 -3.04 -20.72
CA PRO A 58 -3.92 -3.94 -19.99
C PRO A 58 -3.31 -4.57 -18.73
N ASP A 59 -1.98 -4.63 -18.65
CA ASP A 59 -1.25 -5.17 -17.52
C ASP A 59 -0.90 -4.13 -16.44
N ASP A 60 -1.20 -2.85 -16.67
CA ASP A 60 -1.15 -1.79 -15.65
C ASP A 60 -2.31 -1.92 -14.65
N LYS A 61 -2.43 -3.09 -14.03
CA LYS A 61 -3.49 -3.40 -13.10
C LYS A 61 -3.16 -2.79 -11.74
N GLY A 62 -4.19 -2.21 -11.13
CA GLY A 62 -4.11 -1.68 -9.78
C GLY A 62 -5.32 -2.09 -8.96
N ILE A 63 -5.44 -1.44 -7.80
CA ILE A 63 -6.53 -1.68 -6.87
C ILE A 63 -7.60 -0.61 -7.01
N GLN A 64 -8.78 -1.02 -7.47
CA GLN A 64 -9.94 -0.16 -7.63
C GLN A 64 -11.03 -0.49 -6.60
N THR A 65 -11.72 0.54 -6.11
CA THR A 65 -12.90 0.38 -5.25
C THR A 65 -14.06 -0.23 -6.04
N ALA A 66 -14.64 -1.34 -5.57
CA ALA A 66 -15.66 -2.06 -6.34
C ALA A 66 -17.11 -1.65 -6.00
N VAL A 67 -17.35 -1.07 -4.82
CA VAL A 67 -18.70 -0.78 -4.31
C VAL A 67 -18.72 0.61 -3.71
N ASP A 68 -19.69 1.41 -4.13
CA ASP A 68 -19.91 2.77 -3.64
C ASP A 68 -20.44 2.76 -2.19
N ALA A 69 -20.17 3.85 -1.46
CA ALA A 69 -20.65 4.07 -0.09
C ALA A 69 -20.29 2.93 0.92
N LYS A 70 -19.12 2.32 0.75
CA LYS A 70 -18.57 1.33 1.68
C LYS A 70 -17.24 1.79 2.28
N HIS A 71 -16.92 1.29 3.47
CA HIS A 71 -15.64 1.52 4.12
C HIS A 71 -14.61 0.55 3.57
N LEU A 72 -13.47 1.07 3.12
CA LEU A 72 -12.40 0.28 2.51
C LEU A 72 -11.15 0.34 3.39
N CYS A 73 -10.61 -0.82 3.74
CA CYS A 73 -9.45 -0.92 4.61
C CYS A 73 -8.65 -2.18 4.26
N HIS A 74 -7.58 -1.99 3.49
CA HIS A 74 -6.58 -3.01 3.17
C HIS A 74 -5.22 -2.50 3.65
N ILE A 75 -4.39 -3.42 4.14
CA ILE A 75 -3.11 -3.09 4.78
C ILE A 75 -2.03 -3.95 4.14
N CYS A 76 -0.94 -3.34 3.69
CA CYS A 76 0.22 -4.09 3.24
C CYS A 76 0.94 -4.70 4.45
N LYS A 77 1.29 -5.98 4.34
CA LYS A 77 2.16 -6.70 5.28
C LYS A 77 3.60 -6.36 4.92
N ASP A 78 4.03 -5.15 5.22
CA ASP A 78 5.46 -4.88 5.27
C ASP A 78 6.01 -5.35 6.63
N SER A 79 7.30 -5.65 6.66
CA SER A 79 8.06 -6.34 7.70
C SER A 79 7.93 -5.72 9.10
N GLY A 80 7.42 -4.48 9.22
CA GLY A 80 7.18 -3.80 10.49
C GLY A 80 5.71 -3.46 10.80
N VAL A 81 4.75 -3.61 9.88
CA VAL A 81 3.37 -3.12 10.10
C VAL A 81 2.50 -4.22 10.71
N GLN A 82 2.16 -4.09 11.99
CA GLN A 82 1.23 -4.99 12.68
C GLN A 82 -0.13 -4.30 12.91
N GLN A 83 -1.22 -5.05 12.70
CA GLN A 83 -2.58 -4.58 12.99
C GLN A 83 -2.95 -4.91 14.44
N GLN A 84 -3.13 -3.90 15.29
CA GLN A 84 -3.75 -4.12 16.60
C GLN A 84 -5.27 -4.18 16.45
N ARG A 85 -5.87 -5.26 16.92
CA ARG A 85 -7.33 -5.38 17.08
C ARG A 85 -7.75 -4.44 18.21
N GLN A 86 -8.51 -3.39 17.88
CA GLN A 86 -9.25 -2.59 18.86
C GLN A 86 -10.73 -2.98 18.82
N ASN A 87 -11.35 -3.13 19.99
CA ASN A 87 -12.73 -3.64 20.10
C ASN A 87 -13.82 -2.63 19.65
N LEU A 88 -13.52 -1.32 19.58
CA LEU A 88 -14.53 -0.27 19.37
C LEU A 88 -14.11 0.88 18.42
N GLY A 89 -13.09 0.69 17.58
CA GLY A 89 -12.58 1.74 16.69
C GLY A 89 -12.05 1.22 15.35
N PRO A 90 -11.73 2.11 14.40
CA PRO A 90 -10.91 1.72 13.25
C PRO A 90 -9.59 1.10 13.74
N PRO A 91 -9.07 0.08 13.03
CA PRO A 91 -7.81 -0.55 13.43
C PRO A 91 -6.67 0.47 13.46
N VAL A 92 -5.83 0.36 14.49
CA VAL A 92 -4.61 1.16 14.63
C VAL A 92 -3.43 0.34 14.15
N PHE A 93 -2.62 0.95 13.29
CA PHE A 93 -1.43 0.36 12.69
C PHE A 93 -0.21 0.97 13.34
N TYR A 94 0.69 0.11 13.81
CA TYR A 94 1.97 0.52 14.36
C TYR A 94 3.08 -0.15 13.55
N LYS A 95 4.11 0.63 13.27
CA LYS A 95 5.39 0.11 12.78
C LYS A 95 6.17 -0.33 14.02
N VAL A 96 6.38 -1.64 14.17
CA VAL A 96 7.27 -2.23 15.19
C VAL A 96 8.72 -2.06 14.74
#